data_AF-A0A7S3BRA9-F1
#
_entry.id   AF-A0A7S3BRA9-F1
#
_cell.length_a   1.000
_cell.length_b   1.000
_cell.length_c   1.000
_cell.angle_alpha   90.00
_cell.angle_beta   90.00
_cell.angle_gamma   90.00
#
_symmetry.space_group_name_H-M   'P 1'
#
loop_
_entity.id
_entity.type
_entity.pdbx_description
1 polymer ?
#
loop_
_entity_poly.entity_id
_entity_poly.type
_entity_poly.pdbx_seq_one_letter_code
_entity_poly.pdbx_strand_id
1 'polypeptide(L)'
;RACAPSAPEHPSAGGRHSRAQETAGAGLAWRRGGRGAALAAVLMVAMVSLRRARRALFVLGYCAFIQALVHSGLTPATLAPLGRRYRLSAAASGAIVASYDVAAAIVGLPVAALGGKGGQRTKARALALGMATLALGAALYALPSVLSGKYDAVADETPLCAGGGELPLAPPEGGSSSWSSVSPMVWLLAVGNLVLGAGASPVYVVGPALLQDAHRADAPGDEIGVRGRFQRDLAVVYAMGAVGPAAGFVIAGMALSVWVDGAGEQPLGLDESNPLWVGQWAWPFFGAACAAALSAALFWTLGRFLGRDEDVRAGGGGRGGRAFVELTERRPSAEPVLAAARAEEAAEATEIGLVEAKASGSTGGASDGTAAVEAEQQRVARGGDKSGAEGMRSWLYAFLVVAQAMNVFGVAAVVPFLPLVVQTSFGVPASRSSLLVGAALVPAAAIGSVLGGLLVKRFRM
;
A
#
# COMPACT_ATOMS: atom_id res chain seq x y z
N ARG A 1 86.88 7.63 17.15
CA ARG A 1 87.21 6.48 16.25
C ARG A 1 87.18 5.24 17.15
N ALA A 2 86.41 4.19 16.99
CA ALA A 2 85.54 3.65 15.93
C ALA A 2 84.54 2.70 16.65
N CYS A 3 83.24 2.70 16.36
CA CYS A 3 82.49 1.92 15.35
C CYS A 3 81.61 0.83 16.01
N ALA A 4 80.36 0.80 15.54
CA ALA A 4 79.22 0.00 15.98
C ALA A 4 79.21 -1.45 15.43
N PRO A 5 78.15 -2.21 15.75
CA PRO A 5 77.56 -3.11 14.74
C PRO A 5 76.03 -2.98 14.56
N SER A 6 75.66 -2.96 13.27
CA SER A 6 74.51 -3.57 12.55
C SER A 6 73.05 -3.37 12.97
N ALA A 7 72.27 -2.81 12.02
CA ALA A 7 70.81 -2.97 11.84
C ALA A 7 70.51 -3.40 10.38
N PRO A 8 69.39 -4.12 10.09
CA PRO A 8 69.10 -4.71 8.79
C PRO A 8 68.19 -3.88 7.86
N GLU A 9 68.03 -4.41 6.65
CA GLU A 9 67.66 -3.85 5.34
C GLU A 9 66.21 -3.36 5.12
N HIS A 10 66.06 -2.49 4.11
CA HIS A 10 64.82 -2.10 3.42
C HIS A 10 64.57 -2.97 2.16
N PRO A 11 63.32 -3.03 1.65
CA PRO A 11 63.19 -2.80 0.21
C PRO A 11 61.97 -1.95 -0.26
N SER A 12 62.26 -1.24 -1.36
CA SER A 12 61.51 -0.91 -2.59
C SER A 12 60.19 -0.11 -2.61
N ALA A 13 60.29 1.00 -3.35
CA ALA A 13 59.21 1.82 -3.89
C ALA A 13 58.72 1.28 -5.24
N GLY A 14 57.41 1.22 -5.44
CA GLY A 14 56.78 0.99 -6.74
C GLY A 14 55.25 0.93 -6.62
N GLY A 15 54.52 1.74 -7.41
CA GLY A 15 53.07 1.54 -7.60
C GLY A 15 52.13 2.71 -7.32
N ARG A 16 52.54 3.97 -7.56
CA ARG A 16 51.64 5.14 -7.39
C ARG A 16 51.09 5.76 -8.68
N HIS A 17 51.35 5.19 -9.86
CA HIS A 17 50.94 5.77 -11.14
C HIS A 17 49.81 5.08 -11.92
N SER A 18 49.32 3.88 -11.54
CA SER A 18 48.25 3.21 -12.31
C SER A 18 46.82 3.49 -11.86
N ARG A 19 46.60 4.02 -10.64
CA ARG A 19 45.24 4.20 -10.09
C ARG A 19 44.50 5.47 -10.53
N ALA A 20 45.17 6.38 -11.22
CA ALA A 20 44.58 7.66 -11.64
C ALA A 20 43.90 7.61 -13.02
N GLN A 21 44.14 6.57 -13.83
CA GLN A 21 43.54 6.45 -15.16
C GLN A 21 42.22 5.66 -15.19
N GLU A 22 41.97 4.73 -14.25
CA GLU A 22 40.67 4.01 -14.19
C GLU A 22 39.51 4.88 -13.69
N THR A 23 39.79 5.90 -12.87
CA THR A 23 38.75 6.81 -12.36
C THR A 23 38.27 7.83 -13.39
N ALA A 24 39.08 8.09 -14.44
CA ALA A 24 38.69 8.98 -15.54
C ALA A 24 37.73 8.31 -16.56
N GLY A 25 37.86 6.99 -16.76
CA GLY A 25 36.99 6.22 -17.67
C GLY A 25 35.57 6.00 -17.12
N ALA A 26 35.43 5.83 -15.81
CA ALA A 26 34.13 5.65 -15.15
C ALA A 26 33.29 6.94 -15.12
N GLY A 27 33.93 8.11 -15.15
CA GLY A 27 33.26 9.42 -15.17
C GLY A 27 32.61 9.76 -16.52
N LEU A 28 33.14 9.24 -17.64
CA LEU A 28 32.61 9.54 -18.97
C LEU A 28 31.43 8.63 -19.39
N ALA A 29 31.30 7.44 -18.82
CA ALA A 29 30.18 6.54 -19.11
C ALA A 29 28.84 7.00 -18.50
N TRP A 30 28.87 7.89 -17.49
CA TRP A 30 27.67 8.44 -16.84
C TRP A 30 26.96 9.52 -17.66
N ARG A 31 27.57 10.00 -18.76
CA ARG A 31 27.11 11.20 -19.49
C ARG A 31 26.07 10.93 -20.58
N ARG A 32 25.62 9.69 -20.79
CA ARG A 32 24.67 9.30 -21.86
C ARG A 32 23.26 8.89 -21.41
N GLY A 33 22.93 8.93 -20.11
CA GLY A 33 21.56 8.72 -19.59
C GLY A 33 20.80 10.05 -19.37
N GLY A 34 20.73 10.89 -20.41
CA GLY A 34 20.74 12.35 -20.28
C GLY A 34 19.58 13.13 -19.64
N ARG A 35 18.46 12.52 -19.21
CA ARG A 35 17.37 13.27 -18.52
C ARG A 35 16.64 12.45 -17.46
N GLY A 36 16.33 11.19 -17.74
CA GLY A 36 15.66 10.29 -16.80
C GLY A 36 16.52 9.95 -15.57
N ALA A 37 17.82 9.68 -15.77
CA ALA A 37 18.73 9.38 -14.66
C ALA A 37 18.97 10.61 -13.76
N ALA A 38 19.02 11.81 -14.36
CA ALA A 38 19.13 13.07 -13.62
C ALA A 38 17.87 13.35 -12.79
N LEU A 39 16.68 13.16 -13.36
CA LEU A 39 15.42 13.32 -12.63
C LEU A 39 15.30 12.32 -11.46
N ALA A 40 15.66 11.05 -11.71
CA ALA A 40 15.67 10.02 -10.66
C ALA A 40 16.68 10.36 -9.54
N ALA A 41 17.85 10.90 -9.88
CA ALA A 41 18.84 11.35 -8.91
C ALA A 41 18.35 12.57 -8.11
N VAL A 42 17.69 13.54 -8.74
CA VAL A 42 17.09 14.70 -8.05
C VAL A 42 15.97 14.26 -7.11
N LEU A 43 15.09 13.36 -7.55
CA LEU A 43 14.04 12.77 -6.72
C LEU A 43 14.62 12.00 -5.53
N MET A 44 15.68 11.22 -5.74
CA MET A 44 16.41 10.54 -4.67
C MET A 44 16.95 11.53 -3.63
N VAL A 45 17.65 12.58 -4.07
CA VAL A 45 18.24 13.58 -3.17
C VAL A 45 17.15 14.36 -2.42
N ALA A 46 16.09 14.76 -3.12
CA ALA A 46 14.93 15.41 -2.52
C ALA A 46 14.27 14.50 -1.46
N MET A 47 14.07 13.21 -1.77
CA MET A 47 13.52 12.27 -0.79
C MET A 47 14.44 12.09 0.41
N VAL A 48 15.75 11.93 0.22
CA VAL A 48 16.72 11.76 1.32
C VAL A 48 16.75 12.99 2.24
N SER A 49 16.49 14.19 1.71
CA SER A 49 16.43 15.43 2.50
C SER A 49 15.19 15.55 3.42
N LEU A 50 14.16 14.73 3.20
CA LEU A 50 12.94 14.75 4.01
C LEU A 50 13.11 14.02 5.34
N ARG A 51 12.36 14.45 6.37
CA ARG A 51 12.24 13.74 7.65
C ARG A 51 11.78 12.29 7.43
N ARG A 52 12.15 11.36 8.34
CA ARG A 52 11.88 9.92 8.16
C ARG A 52 10.39 9.65 7.99
N ALA A 53 9.54 10.28 8.80
CA ALA A 53 8.09 10.13 8.72
C ALA A 53 7.54 10.58 7.36
N ARG A 54 8.01 11.71 6.83
CA ARG A 54 7.57 12.22 5.52
C ARG A 54 8.01 11.33 4.36
N ARG A 55 9.21 10.75 4.46
CA ARG A 55 9.69 9.73 3.49
C ARG A 55 8.80 8.51 3.50
N ALA A 56 8.53 7.94 4.69
CA ALA A 56 7.69 6.77 4.84
C ALA A 56 6.26 7.03 4.33
N LEU A 57 5.70 8.21 4.63
CA LEU A 57 4.40 8.67 4.13
C LEU A 57 4.36 8.69 2.59
N PHE A 58 5.33 9.32 1.94
CA PHE A 58 5.36 9.41 0.47
C PHE A 58 5.47 8.03 -0.18
N VAL A 59 6.40 7.20 0.31
CA VAL A 59 6.62 5.83 -0.20
C VAL A 59 5.34 5.01 -0.05
N LEU A 60 4.77 5.00 1.15
CA LEU A 60 3.60 4.19 1.46
C LEU A 60 2.35 4.67 0.71
N GLY A 61 2.14 5.99 0.64
CA GLY A 61 1.02 6.58 -0.12
C GLY A 61 1.11 6.27 -1.62
N TYR A 62 2.31 6.33 -2.20
CA TYR A 62 2.52 5.94 -3.59
C TYR A 62 2.27 4.44 -3.83
N CYS A 63 2.77 3.57 -2.95
CA CYS A 63 2.52 2.12 -3.03
C CYS A 63 1.02 1.82 -2.96
N ALA A 64 0.31 2.43 -1.99
CA ALA A 64 -1.14 2.27 -1.84
C ALA A 64 -1.90 2.75 -3.09
N PHE A 65 -1.49 3.88 -3.67
CA PHE A 65 -2.07 4.40 -4.90
C PHE A 65 -1.89 3.44 -6.09
N ILE A 66 -0.66 3.00 -6.39
CA ILE A 66 -0.39 2.12 -7.54
C ILE A 66 -1.11 0.78 -7.38
N GLN A 67 -1.09 0.20 -6.18
CA GLN A 67 -1.78 -1.05 -5.93
C GLN A 67 -3.29 -0.93 -6.13
N ALA A 68 -3.91 0.10 -5.55
CA ALA A 68 -5.35 0.30 -5.68
C ALA A 68 -5.75 0.69 -7.11
N LEU A 69 -4.89 1.40 -7.84
CA LEU A 69 -5.06 1.68 -9.27
C LEU A 69 -5.11 0.40 -10.10
N VAL A 70 -4.16 -0.53 -9.89
CA VAL A 70 -4.11 -1.79 -10.65
C VAL A 70 -5.24 -2.72 -10.24
N HIS A 71 -5.35 -3.07 -8.96
CA HIS A 71 -6.25 -4.11 -8.49
C HIS A 71 -7.72 -3.67 -8.45
N SER A 72 -8.01 -2.46 -7.97
CA SER A 72 -9.39 -2.00 -7.73
C SER A 72 -9.92 -1.05 -8.81
N GLY A 73 -9.06 -0.60 -9.74
CA GLY A 73 -9.45 0.22 -10.88
C GLY A 73 -9.33 -0.54 -12.20
N LEU A 74 -8.10 -0.87 -12.62
CA LEU A 74 -7.82 -1.47 -13.92
C LEU A 74 -8.40 -2.89 -14.06
N THR A 75 -8.21 -3.77 -13.07
CA THR A 75 -8.70 -5.16 -13.15
C THR A 75 -10.23 -5.22 -13.33
N PRO A 76 -11.07 -4.58 -12.50
CA PRO A 76 -12.52 -4.50 -12.71
C PRO A 76 -12.93 -3.95 -14.08
N ALA A 77 -12.31 -2.84 -14.52
CA ALA A 77 -12.65 -2.19 -15.78
C ALA A 77 -12.42 -3.09 -17.01
N THR A 78 -11.50 -4.05 -16.90
CA THR A 78 -11.11 -4.94 -18.00
C THR A 78 -11.83 -6.29 -18.00
N LEU A 79 -12.61 -6.62 -16.96
CA LEU A 79 -13.38 -7.87 -16.93
C LEU A 79 -14.40 -7.98 -18.06
N ALA A 80 -15.14 -6.91 -18.35
CA ALA A 80 -16.14 -6.90 -19.41
C ALA A 80 -15.55 -7.13 -20.83
N PRO A 81 -14.50 -6.40 -21.27
CA PRO A 81 -13.86 -6.68 -22.56
C PRO A 81 -13.16 -8.05 -22.59
N LEU A 82 -12.57 -8.51 -21.50
CA LEU A 82 -11.99 -9.86 -21.41
C LEU A 82 -13.04 -10.95 -21.51
N GLY A 83 -14.21 -10.75 -20.88
CA GLY A 83 -15.35 -11.67 -20.97
C GLY A 83 -15.85 -11.83 -22.40
N ARG A 84 -15.86 -10.75 -23.19
CA ARG A 84 -16.21 -10.79 -24.61
C ARG A 84 -15.12 -11.44 -25.47
N ARG A 85 -13.85 -11.09 -25.24
CA ARG A 85 -12.72 -11.62 -26.03
C ARG A 85 -12.48 -13.12 -25.80
N TYR A 86 -12.56 -13.59 -24.56
CA TYR A 86 -12.23 -14.97 -24.18
C TYR A 86 -13.46 -15.82 -23.81
N ARG A 87 -14.67 -15.30 -24.03
CA ARG A 87 -15.97 -15.95 -23.71
C ARG A 87 -16.02 -16.48 -22.27
N LEU A 88 -15.61 -15.64 -21.32
CA LEU A 88 -15.56 -16.02 -19.91
C LEU A 88 -16.97 -16.12 -19.34
N SER A 89 -17.23 -17.20 -18.59
CA SER A 89 -18.40 -17.25 -17.71
C SER A 89 -18.24 -16.25 -16.56
N ALA A 90 -19.36 -15.84 -15.94
CA ALA A 90 -19.33 -15.00 -14.75
C ALA A 90 -18.54 -15.67 -13.61
N ALA A 91 -18.64 -17.00 -13.48
CA ALA A 91 -17.87 -17.79 -12.51
C ALA A 91 -16.35 -17.74 -12.76
N ALA A 92 -15.92 -17.86 -14.03
CA ALA A 92 -14.50 -17.75 -14.38
C ALA A 92 -13.96 -16.34 -14.13
N SER A 93 -14.73 -15.30 -14.46
CA SER A 93 -14.36 -13.90 -14.20
C SER A 93 -14.25 -13.61 -12.70
N GLY A 94 -15.20 -14.13 -11.90
CA GLY A 94 -15.16 -14.04 -10.45
C GLY A 94 -13.96 -14.78 -9.84
N ALA A 95 -13.62 -15.96 -10.38
CA ALA A 95 -12.44 -16.71 -9.95
C ALA A 95 -11.12 -15.97 -10.23
N ILE A 96 -11.01 -15.27 -11.37
CA ILE A 96 -9.86 -14.41 -11.65
C ILE A 96 -9.75 -13.34 -10.56
N VAL A 97 -10.82 -12.60 -10.27
CA VAL A 97 -10.79 -11.52 -9.26
C VAL A 97 -10.42 -12.08 -7.88
N ALA A 98 -11.06 -13.17 -7.46
CA ALA A 98 -10.84 -13.80 -6.15
C ALA A 98 -9.40 -14.33 -5.96
N SER A 99 -8.69 -14.68 -7.04
CA SER A 99 -7.31 -15.16 -6.94
C SER A 99 -6.33 -14.15 -6.30
N TYR A 100 -6.61 -12.84 -6.39
CA TYR A 100 -5.85 -11.81 -5.69
C TYR A 100 -6.02 -11.92 -4.17
N ASP A 101 -7.25 -12.10 -3.69
CA ASP A 101 -7.54 -12.20 -2.26
C ASP A 101 -6.98 -13.49 -1.66
N VAL A 102 -7.02 -14.58 -2.42
CA VAL A 102 -6.38 -15.85 -2.06
C VAL A 102 -4.87 -15.65 -1.86
N ALA A 103 -4.21 -14.97 -2.80
CA ALA A 103 -2.78 -14.67 -2.67
C ALA A 103 -2.49 -13.78 -1.47
N ALA A 104 -3.30 -12.75 -1.26
CA ALA A 104 -3.15 -11.83 -0.14
C ALA A 104 -3.32 -12.54 1.22
N ALA A 105 -4.24 -13.49 1.32
CA ALA A 105 -4.43 -14.29 2.53
C ALA A 105 -3.22 -15.21 2.81
N ILE A 106 -2.68 -15.87 1.78
CA ILE A 106 -1.55 -16.79 1.92
C ILE A 106 -0.25 -16.03 2.23
N VAL A 107 0.01 -14.94 1.52
CA VAL A 107 1.27 -14.17 1.62
C VAL A 107 1.24 -13.18 2.79
N GLY A 108 0.07 -12.69 3.18
CA GLY A 108 -0.10 -11.72 4.25
C GLY A 108 0.43 -12.21 5.60
N LEU A 109 0.15 -13.46 5.99
CA LEU A 109 0.58 -14.02 7.27
C LEU A 109 2.12 -14.13 7.39
N PRO A 110 2.85 -14.74 6.44
CA PRO A 110 4.32 -14.73 6.43
C PRO A 110 4.91 -13.32 6.45
N VAL A 111 4.35 -12.41 5.64
CA VAL A 111 4.82 -11.03 5.56
C VAL A 111 4.61 -10.29 6.89
N ALA A 112 3.52 -10.55 7.61
CA ALA A 112 3.27 -10.01 8.94
C ALA A 112 4.28 -10.55 9.97
N ALA A 113 4.54 -11.86 9.95
CA ALA A 113 5.47 -12.50 10.87
C ALA A 113 6.92 -12.01 10.68
N LEU A 114 7.35 -11.84 9.43
CA LEU A 114 8.68 -11.33 9.08
C LEU A 114 8.79 -9.81 9.28
N GLY A 115 7.72 -9.07 8.99
CA GLY A 115 7.65 -7.62 9.17
C GLY A 115 7.63 -7.19 10.63
N GLY A 116 7.01 -7.96 11.52
CA GLY A 116 6.96 -7.68 12.96
C GLY A 116 8.31 -7.86 13.68
N LYS A 117 9.17 -8.76 13.19
CA LYS A 117 10.50 -9.05 13.76
C LYS A 117 11.63 -8.25 13.12
N GLY A 118 11.38 -7.60 11.99
CA GLY A 118 12.37 -6.86 11.21
C GLY A 118 12.53 -5.40 11.63
N GLY A 119 13.76 -4.89 11.59
CA GLY A 119 14.06 -3.46 11.69
C GLY A 119 13.52 -2.64 10.52
N GLN A 120 13.70 -1.33 10.57
CA GLN A 120 13.12 -0.39 9.59
C GLN A 120 13.61 -0.68 8.15
N ARG A 121 14.84 -1.20 8.02
CA ARG A 121 15.42 -1.65 6.76
C ARG A 121 14.69 -2.82 6.12
N THR A 122 14.35 -3.83 6.91
CA THR A 122 13.67 -5.04 6.44
C THR A 122 12.27 -4.69 5.97
N LYS A 123 11.59 -3.80 6.71
CA LYS A 123 10.27 -3.28 6.36
C LYS A 123 10.27 -2.53 5.02
N ALA A 124 11.23 -1.63 4.83
CA ALA A 124 11.39 -0.91 3.55
C ALA A 124 11.73 -1.85 2.37
N ARG A 125 12.55 -2.88 2.59
CA ARG A 125 12.85 -3.90 1.57
C ARG A 125 11.65 -4.75 1.22
N ALA A 126 10.83 -5.12 2.20
CA ALA A 126 9.59 -5.86 1.97
C ALA A 126 8.64 -5.06 1.06
N LEU A 127 8.51 -3.75 1.26
CA LEU A 127 7.74 -2.88 0.37
C LEU A 127 8.32 -2.82 -1.05
N ALA A 128 9.64 -2.67 -1.18
CA ALA A 128 10.28 -2.64 -2.49
C ALA A 128 10.13 -3.97 -3.25
N LEU A 129 10.23 -5.11 -2.55
CA LEU A 129 9.94 -6.43 -3.12
C LEU A 129 8.47 -6.56 -3.51
N GLY A 130 7.55 -6.05 -2.69
CA GLY A 130 6.12 -6.00 -3.00
C GLY A 130 5.81 -5.23 -4.28
N MET A 131 6.44 -4.06 -4.49
CA MET A 131 6.28 -3.31 -5.73
C MET A 131 6.90 -4.00 -6.95
N ALA A 132 8.02 -4.72 -6.77
CA ALA A 132 8.62 -5.51 -7.85
C ALA A 132 7.74 -6.70 -8.25
N THR A 133 7.16 -7.41 -7.28
CA THR A 133 6.23 -8.50 -7.56
C THR A 133 4.92 -7.98 -8.13
N LEU A 134 4.44 -6.80 -7.70
CA LEU A 134 3.29 -6.13 -8.32
C LEU A 134 3.56 -5.77 -9.79
N ALA A 135 4.74 -5.25 -10.11
CA ALA A 135 5.14 -4.97 -11.49
C ALA A 135 5.14 -6.24 -12.36
N LEU A 136 5.66 -7.34 -11.82
CA LEU A 136 5.63 -8.65 -12.48
C LEU A 136 4.20 -9.15 -12.69
N GLY A 137 3.34 -9.05 -11.68
CA GLY A 137 1.94 -9.45 -11.75
C GLY A 137 1.16 -8.67 -12.80
N ALA A 138 1.37 -7.35 -12.88
CA ALA A 138 0.74 -6.50 -13.89
C ALA A 138 1.21 -6.87 -15.31
N ALA A 139 2.50 -7.16 -15.49
CA ALA A 139 3.02 -7.62 -16.78
C ALA A 139 2.46 -9.00 -17.18
N LEU A 140 2.35 -9.94 -16.23
CA LEU A 140 1.74 -11.26 -16.46
C LEU A 140 0.25 -11.16 -16.80
N TYR A 141 -0.48 -10.24 -16.15
CA TYR A 141 -1.89 -9.99 -16.45
C TYR A 141 -2.09 -9.40 -17.85
N ALA A 142 -1.16 -8.57 -18.31
CA ALA A 142 -1.16 -8.00 -19.66
C ALA A 142 -0.65 -8.98 -20.74
N LEU A 143 0.12 -10.00 -20.36
CA LEU A 143 0.77 -10.93 -21.28
C LEU A 143 -0.16 -11.63 -22.29
N PRO A 144 -1.40 -12.03 -21.95
CA PRO A 144 -2.33 -12.63 -22.91
C PRO A 144 -2.55 -11.76 -24.15
N SER A 145 -2.47 -10.43 -24.07
CA SER A 145 -2.71 -9.57 -25.24
C SER A 145 -1.60 -9.70 -26.29
N VAL A 146 -0.38 -9.98 -25.86
CA VAL A 146 0.80 -10.16 -26.74
C VAL A 146 0.84 -11.56 -27.32
N LEU A 147 0.38 -12.56 -26.55
CA LEU A 147 0.36 -13.95 -26.96
C LEU A 147 -0.87 -14.31 -27.80
N SER A 148 -2.00 -13.62 -27.59
CA SER A 148 -3.20 -13.83 -28.39
C SER A 148 -3.05 -13.21 -29.77
N GLY A 149 -3.49 -13.90 -30.82
CA GLY A 149 -3.55 -13.36 -32.17
C GLY A 149 -4.53 -12.19 -32.33
N LYS A 150 -4.63 -11.66 -33.56
CA LYS A 150 -5.56 -10.59 -33.93
C LYS A 150 -7.00 -10.94 -33.55
N TYR A 151 -7.81 -9.92 -33.21
CA TYR A 151 -9.20 -10.12 -32.84
C TYR A 151 -10.10 -10.24 -34.08
N ASP A 152 -10.61 -11.43 -34.36
CA ASP A 152 -11.58 -11.63 -35.45
C ASP A 152 -13.01 -11.43 -34.93
N ALA A 153 -13.57 -10.24 -35.13
CA ALA A 153 -14.95 -9.91 -34.73
C ALA A 153 -16.03 -10.58 -35.60
N VAL A 154 -15.66 -11.09 -36.78
CA VAL A 154 -16.60 -11.54 -37.84
C VAL A 154 -16.87 -13.05 -37.84
N ALA A 155 -16.15 -13.83 -37.02
CA ALA A 155 -16.35 -15.28 -36.95
C ALA A 155 -17.68 -15.71 -36.26
N ASP A 156 -18.56 -14.76 -35.90
CA ASP A 156 -19.69 -14.95 -35.00
C ASP A 156 -21.07 -14.60 -35.60
N GLU A 157 -21.19 -14.50 -36.92
CA GLU A 157 -22.50 -14.59 -37.59
C GLU A 157 -22.88 -16.08 -37.75
N THR A 158 -23.02 -16.82 -36.64
CA THR A 158 -24.06 -17.85 -36.60
C THR A 158 -25.31 -17.17 -36.08
N PRO A 159 -26.28 -16.82 -36.94
CA PRO A 159 -27.56 -16.34 -36.45
C PRO A 159 -28.13 -17.44 -35.55
N LEU A 160 -28.20 -17.17 -34.25
CA LEU A 160 -28.86 -17.99 -33.23
C LEU A 160 -30.38 -18.15 -33.49
N CYS A 161 -30.86 -17.75 -34.68
CA CYS A 161 -32.22 -17.90 -35.18
C CYS A 161 -32.22 -18.39 -36.65
N ALA A 162 -31.36 -19.33 -37.02
CA ALA A 162 -31.47 -20.07 -38.28
C ALA A 162 -31.49 -21.58 -38.02
N GLY A 163 -32.61 -22.07 -37.48
CA GLY A 163 -32.86 -23.48 -37.29
C GLY A 163 -34.28 -23.72 -36.82
N GLY A 164 -35.22 -23.87 -37.76
CA GLY A 164 -36.58 -24.33 -37.50
C GLY A 164 -36.63 -25.81 -37.11
N GLY A 165 -35.96 -26.16 -36.02
CA GLY A 165 -36.00 -27.48 -35.39
C GLY A 165 -36.36 -27.31 -33.92
N GLU A 166 -37.35 -28.07 -33.47
CA GLU A 166 -38.04 -27.99 -32.19
C GLU A 166 -37.13 -27.70 -30.98
N LEU A 167 -37.51 -26.71 -30.15
CA LEU A 167 -36.88 -26.43 -28.86
C LEU A 167 -37.07 -27.61 -27.90
N PRO A 168 -35.99 -28.17 -27.31
CA PRO A 168 -36.07 -28.74 -25.97
C PRO A 168 -35.78 -27.60 -24.98
N LEU A 169 -36.84 -27.14 -24.30
CA LEU A 169 -36.73 -26.41 -23.03
C LEU A 169 -36.11 -27.35 -21.98
N ALA A 170 -34.79 -27.39 -21.90
CA ALA A 170 -34.07 -27.90 -20.74
C ALA A 170 -32.77 -27.11 -20.57
N PRO A 171 -32.46 -26.59 -19.37
CA PRO A 171 -31.11 -26.13 -19.09
C PRO A 171 -30.18 -27.35 -19.17
N PRO A 172 -28.95 -27.23 -19.67
CA PRO A 172 -27.99 -28.32 -19.56
C PRO A 172 -27.60 -28.48 -18.08
N GLU A 173 -28.38 -29.24 -17.32
CA GLU A 173 -27.91 -29.92 -16.14
C GLU A 173 -26.98 -31.04 -16.59
N GLY A 174 -25.71 -31.01 -16.14
CA GLY A 174 -24.78 -32.12 -16.35
C GLY A 174 -23.39 -31.77 -16.90
N GLY A 175 -23.04 -30.49 -17.04
CA GLY A 175 -21.65 -30.11 -17.22
C GLY A 175 -20.96 -30.01 -15.87
N SER A 176 -20.30 -31.07 -15.41
CA SER A 176 -19.25 -30.91 -14.41
C SER A 176 -18.34 -29.79 -14.92
N SER A 177 -18.22 -28.71 -14.14
CA SER A 177 -17.45 -27.52 -14.49
C SER A 177 -15.97 -27.89 -14.57
N SER A 178 -15.60 -28.52 -15.68
CA SER A 178 -14.27 -29.06 -15.87
C SER A 178 -13.39 -27.92 -16.33
N TRP A 179 -12.67 -27.35 -15.37
CA TRP A 179 -11.62 -26.34 -15.54
C TRP A 179 -10.55 -26.74 -16.58
N SER A 180 -10.55 -28.00 -17.02
CA SER A 180 -9.70 -28.56 -18.08
C SER A 180 -10.04 -28.05 -19.49
N SER A 181 -11.19 -27.42 -19.69
CA SER A 181 -11.63 -26.86 -20.99
C SER A 181 -11.47 -25.34 -21.09
N VAL A 182 -10.86 -24.70 -20.09
CA VAL A 182 -10.68 -23.25 -20.06
C VAL A 182 -9.41 -22.87 -20.83
N SER A 183 -9.54 -21.91 -21.75
CA SER A 183 -8.42 -21.41 -22.57
C SER A 183 -7.20 -21.05 -21.70
N PRO A 184 -5.98 -21.46 -22.08
CA PRO A 184 -4.76 -21.23 -21.28
C PRO A 184 -4.50 -19.75 -20.95
N MET A 185 -5.06 -18.83 -21.73
CA MET A 185 -5.00 -17.38 -21.49
C MET A 185 -5.73 -16.97 -20.19
N VAL A 186 -6.78 -17.68 -19.80
CA VAL A 186 -7.55 -17.40 -18.57
C VAL A 186 -6.74 -17.77 -17.34
N TRP A 187 -6.01 -18.89 -17.38
CA TRP A 187 -5.08 -19.27 -16.33
C TRP A 187 -3.96 -18.25 -16.17
N LEU A 188 -3.49 -17.67 -17.29
CA LEU A 188 -2.47 -16.62 -17.25
C LEU A 188 -2.99 -15.34 -16.56
N LEU A 189 -4.25 -14.96 -16.80
CA LEU A 189 -4.92 -13.86 -16.09
C LEU A 189 -5.05 -14.15 -14.59
N ALA A 190 -5.46 -15.35 -14.22
CA ALA A 190 -5.58 -15.77 -12.81
C ALA A 190 -4.22 -15.78 -12.10
N VAL A 191 -3.17 -16.32 -12.73
CA VAL A 191 -1.81 -16.31 -12.19
C VAL A 191 -1.27 -14.87 -12.08
N GLY A 192 -1.52 -14.02 -13.07
CA GLY A 192 -1.17 -12.60 -12.99
C GLY A 192 -1.81 -11.91 -11.80
N ASN A 193 -3.11 -12.13 -11.56
CA ASN A 193 -3.85 -11.52 -10.46
C ASN A 193 -3.45 -12.10 -9.08
N LEU A 194 -3.06 -13.38 -9.02
CA LEU A 194 -2.45 -14.00 -7.85
C LEU A 194 -1.11 -13.32 -7.49
N VAL A 195 -0.24 -13.09 -8.48
CA VAL A 195 1.04 -12.39 -8.27
C VAL A 195 0.83 -10.92 -7.86
N LEU A 196 -0.20 -10.25 -8.40
CA LEU A 196 -0.61 -8.92 -7.94
C LEU A 196 -1.00 -8.92 -6.45
N GLY A 197 -1.76 -9.91 -5.98
CA GLY A 197 -2.14 -10.05 -4.57
C GLY A 197 -0.96 -10.33 -3.64
N ALA A 198 0.02 -11.11 -4.10
CA ALA A 198 1.26 -11.33 -3.38
C ALA A 198 2.07 -10.03 -3.20
N GLY A 199 2.16 -9.19 -4.25
CA GLY A 199 2.88 -7.91 -4.19
C GLY A 199 2.19 -6.81 -3.40
N ALA A 200 0.88 -6.88 -3.30
CA ALA A 200 0.05 -6.00 -2.50
C ALA A 200 0.24 -6.19 -0.98
N SER A 201 0.50 -7.42 -0.54
CA SER A 201 0.47 -7.80 0.88
C SER A 201 1.38 -6.95 1.79
N PRO A 202 2.65 -6.67 1.44
CA PRO A 202 3.54 -5.87 2.30
C PRO A 202 3.09 -4.42 2.51
N VAL A 203 2.31 -3.85 1.58
CA VAL A 203 1.88 -2.45 1.64
C VAL A 203 0.98 -2.21 2.85
N TYR A 204 -0.05 -3.03 3.02
CA TYR A 204 -1.00 -2.87 4.13
C TYR A 204 -0.57 -3.56 5.42
N VAL A 205 0.27 -4.59 5.33
CA VAL A 205 0.76 -5.31 6.51
C VAL A 205 1.94 -4.60 7.17
N VAL A 206 2.96 -4.25 6.39
CA VAL A 206 4.23 -3.72 6.91
C VAL A 206 4.30 -2.20 6.80
N GLY A 207 3.56 -1.60 5.87
CA GLY A 207 3.52 -0.16 5.65
C GLY A 207 3.16 0.66 6.89
N PRO A 208 2.02 0.39 7.57
CA PRO A 208 1.64 1.12 8.77
C PRO A 208 2.71 1.01 9.88
N ALA A 209 3.30 -0.17 10.05
CA ALA A 209 4.39 -0.38 11.00
C ALA A 209 5.63 0.46 10.64
N LEU A 210 6.00 0.53 9.36
CA LEU A 210 7.09 1.37 8.88
C LEU A 210 6.84 2.86 9.16
N LEU A 211 5.62 3.33 8.91
CA LEU A 211 5.23 4.72 9.15
C LEU A 211 5.28 5.06 10.64
N GLN A 212 4.75 4.17 11.48
CA GLN A 212 4.77 4.33 12.94
C GLN A 212 6.20 4.42 13.48
N ASP A 213 7.09 3.53 13.03
CA ASP A 213 8.50 3.53 13.45
C ASP A 213 9.21 4.79 12.97
N ALA A 214 8.88 5.28 11.79
CA ALA A 214 9.44 6.53 11.26
C ALA A 214 9.04 7.75 12.12
N HIS A 215 7.79 7.82 12.60
CA HIS A 215 7.36 8.88 13.52
C HIS A 215 8.04 8.79 14.89
N ARG A 216 8.18 7.58 15.45
CA ARG A 216 8.90 7.36 16.71
C ARG A 216 10.37 7.76 16.60
N ALA A 217 10.98 7.48 15.46
CA ALA A 217 12.37 7.83 15.20
C ALA A 217 12.63 9.34 15.01
N ASP A 218 11.62 10.10 14.58
CA ASP A 218 11.71 11.56 14.42
C ASP A 218 11.45 12.34 15.72
N ALA A 219 10.76 11.75 16.71
CA ALA A 219 10.43 12.40 17.99
C ALA A 219 10.46 11.40 19.17
N PRO A 220 11.65 10.95 19.61
CA PRO A 220 11.76 10.02 20.74
C PRO A 220 11.27 10.69 22.04
N GLY A 221 10.42 10.00 22.81
CA GLY A 221 9.86 10.47 24.08
C GLY A 221 8.51 11.22 24.01
N ASP A 222 8.07 11.66 22.83
CA ASP A 222 6.78 12.33 22.61
C ASP A 222 5.72 11.31 22.10
N GLU A 223 5.26 10.41 22.97
CA GLU A 223 4.32 9.34 22.55
C GLU A 223 2.94 9.88 22.14
N ILE A 224 2.43 10.90 22.83
CA ILE A 224 1.12 11.49 22.57
C ILE A 224 1.12 12.20 21.22
N GLY A 225 2.13 13.03 20.94
CA GLY A 225 2.27 13.71 19.66
C GLY A 225 2.55 12.75 18.50
N VAL A 226 3.31 11.67 18.74
CA VAL A 226 3.55 10.63 17.72
C VAL A 226 2.26 9.93 17.31
N ARG A 227 1.38 9.56 18.26
CA ARG A 227 0.10 8.92 17.94
C ARG A 227 -0.78 9.80 17.04
N GLY A 228 -0.92 11.08 17.38
CA GLY A 228 -1.71 12.02 16.59
C GLY A 228 -1.15 12.22 15.17
N ARG A 229 0.17 12.38 15.04
CA ARG A 229 0.83 12.51 13.73
C ARG A 229 0.69 11.24 12.89
N PHE A 230 0.89 10.07 13.51
CA PHE A 230 0.75 8.77 12.85
C PHE A 230 -0.67 8.54 12.33
N GLN A 231 -1.70 8.80 13.15
CA GLN A 231 -3.10 8.62 12.73
C GLN A 231 -3.45 9.51 11.54
N ARG A 232 -3.03 10.78 11.57
CA ARG A 232 -3.25 11.71 10.46
C ARG A 232 -2.55 11.24 9.19
N ASP A 233 -1.27 10.88 9.29
CA ASP A 233 -0.47 10.49 8.12
C ASP A 233 -0.95 9.13 7.57
N LEU A 234 -1.42 8.21 8.41
CA LEU A 234 -2.07 6.96 7.99
C LEU A 234 -3.40 7.21 7.26
N ALA A 235 -4.20 8.18 7.72
CA ALA A 235 -5.42 8.58 7.02
C ALA A 235 -5.11 9.13 5.62
N VAL A 236 -4.01 9.90 5.48
CA VAL A 236 -3.55 10.39 4.16
C VAL A 236 -3.15 9.23 3.24
N VAL A 237 -2.46 8.20 3.76
CA VAL A 237 -2.11 7.00 2.98
C VAL A 237 -3.34 6.31 2.43
N TYR A 238 -4.35 6.06 3.27
CA TYR A 238 -5.58 5.41 2.82
C TYR A 238 -6.41 6.28 1.88
N ALA A 239 -6.42 7.60 2.07
CA ALA A 239 -7.04 8.54 1.13
C ALA A 239 -6.35 8.48 -0.25
N MET A 240 -5.01 8.45 -0.29
CA MET A 240 -4.27 8.24 -1.55
C MET A 240 -4.61 6.88 -2.18
N GLY A 241 -4.74 5.83 -1.36
CA GLY A 241 -5.22 4.52 -1.80
C GLY A 241 -6.62 4.59 -2.43
N ALA A 242 -7.54 5.36 -1.86
CA ALA A 242 -8.90 5.53 -2.41
C ALA A 242 -8.97 6.34 -3.72
N VAL A 243 -7.98 7.19 -4.00
CA VAL A 243 -7.85 7.89 -5.29
C VAL A 243 -7.39 6.93 -6.41
N GLY A 244 -6.63 5.89 -6.05
CA GLY A 244 -6.12 4.89 -7.00
C GLY A 244 -7.20 4.24 -7.89
N PRO A 245 -8.27 3.65 -7.35
CA PRO A 245 -9.32 3.00 -8.12
C PRO A 245 -9.97 3.92 -9.14
N ALA A 246 -10.25 5.17 -8.77
CA ALA A 246 -10.83 6.15 -9.69
C ALA A 246 -9.89 6.53 -10.83
N ALA A 247 -8.62 6.78 -10.51
CA ALA A 247 -7.60 7.00 -11.54
C ALA A 247 -7.49 5.77 -12.47
N GLY A 248 -7.53 4.56 -11.91
CA GLY A 248 -7.54 3.31 -12.68
C GLY A 248 -8.75 3.21 -13.61
N PHE A 249 -9.96 3.44 -13.12
CA PHE A 249 -11.18 3.43 -13.94
C PHE A 249 -11.15 4.47 -15.06
N VAL A 250 -10.63 5.67 -14.80
CA VAL A 250 -10.50 6.72 -15.80
C VAL A 250 -9.47 6.34 -16.87
N ILE A 251 -8.28 5.88 -16.46
CA ILE A 251 -7.22 5.44 -17.39
C ILE A 251 -7.72 4.25 -18.21
N ALA A 252 -8.40 3.29 -17.59
CA ALA A 252 -9.02 2.17 -18.29
C ALA A 252 -10.08 2.66 -19.27
N GLY A 253 -10.97 3.56 -18.86
CA GLY A 253 -12.00 4.13 -19.74
C GLY A 253 -11.42 4.77 -21.00
N MET A 254 -10.36 5.56 -20.85
CA MET A 254 -9.63 6.18 -21.97
C MET A 254 -8.90 5.16 -22.85
N ALA A 255 -8.36 4.08 -22.27
CA ALA A 255 -7.71 3.04 -23.05
C ALA A 255 -8.74 2.16 -23.79
N LEU A 256 -9.88 1.89 -23.17
CA LEU A 256 -10.95 1.06 -23.73
C LEU A 256 -11.71 1.72 -24.89
N SER A 257 -11.61 3.06 -25.05
CA SER A 257 -12.14 3.76 -26.23
C SER A 257 -11.27 3.59 -27.47
N VAL A 258 -10.08 3.01 -27.35
CA VAL A 258 -9.20 2.70 -28.49
C VAL A 258 -9.34 1.22 -28.84
N TRP A 259 -9.41 0.91 -30.14
CA TRP A 259 -9.55 -0.46 -30.67
C TRP A 259 -8.39 -1.38 -30.22
N VAL A 260 -8.70 -2.64 -29.86
CA VAL A 260 -7.76 -3.64 -29.31
C VAL A 260 -6.50 -3.92 -30.13
N ASP A 261 -6.54 -3.74 -31.46
CA ASP A 261 -5.35 -3.91 -32.33
C ASP A 261 -4.66 -2.56 -32.68
N GLY A 262 -5.13 -1.46 -32.10
CA GLY A 262 -4.56 -0.12 -32.21
C GLY A 262 -5.21 0.69 -33.32
N ALA A 263 -4.51 1.73 -33.80
CA ALA A 263 -4.97 2.60 -34.88
C ALA A 263 -4.87 1.95 -36.30
N GLY A 264 -4.78 0.61 -36.37
CA GLY A 264 -4.71 -0.15 -37.62
C GLY A 264 -6.08 -0.33 -38.28
N GLU A 265 -6.20 -1.33 -39.16
CA GLU A 265 -7.43 -1.70 -39.89
C GLU A 265 -8.57 -2.07 -38.93
N GLN A 266 -9.30 -1.05 -38.49
CA GLN A 266 -10.60 -1.20 -37.86
C GLN A 266 -11.57 -1.74 -38.93
N PRO A 267 -12.28 -2.86 -38.67
CA PRO A 267 -13.30 -3.32 -39.59
C PRO A 267 -14.39 -2.23 -39.76
N LEU A 268 -14.76 -1.94 -41.01
CA LEU A 268 -15.78 -0.94 -41.34
C LEU A 268 -17.08 -1.20 -40.54
N GLY A 269 -17.51 -0.22 -39.75
CA GLY A 269 -18.78 -0.26 -38.99
C GLY A 269 -18.69 -0.78 -37.54
N LEU A 270 -17.49 -1.12 -37.04
CA LEU A 270 -17.30 -1.49 -35.63
C LEU A 270 -16.98 -0.26 -34.79
N ASP A 271 -17.97 0.34 -34.13
CA ASP A 271 -17.78 1.46 -33.20
C ASP A 271 -17.92 1.04 -31.73
N GLU A 272 -17.69 1.99 -30.82
CA GLU A 272 -17.75 1.76 -29.36
C GLU A 272 -19.11 1.21 -28.87
N SER A 273 -20.18 1.52 -29.60
CA SER A 273 -21.55 1.04 -29.33
C SER A 273 -21.78 -0.40 -29.76
N ASN A 274 -20.91 -0.97 -30.60
CA ASN A 274 -21.07 -2.33 -31.07
C ASN A 274 -20.80 -3.33 -29.91
N PRO A 275 -21.67 -4.34 -29.69
CA PRO A 275 -21.44 -5.36 -28.66
C PRO A 275 -20.13 -6.13 -28.83
N LEU A 276 -19.58 -6.19 -30.05
CA LEU A 276 -18.30 -6.83 -30.37
C LEU A 276 -17.08 -5.93 -30.11
N TRP A 277 -17.26 -4.68 -29.69
CA TRP A 277 -16.14 -3.75 -29.46
C TRP A 277 -15.26 -4.17 -28.27
N VAL A 278 -14.02 -4.55 -28.54
CA VAL A 278 -13.00 -4.80 -27.50
C VAL A 278 -11.97 -3.67 -27.55
N GLY A 279 -11.77 -3.00 -26.42
CA GLY A 279 -10.81 -1.91 -26.29
C GLY A 279 -9.40 -2.35 -25.86
N GLN A 280 -8.44 -1.42 -25.88
CA GLN A 280 -7.04 -1.63 -25.46
C GLN A 280 -6.91 -1.81 -23.95
N TRP A 281 -7.28 -2.98 -23.45
CA TRP A 281 -7.29 -3.30 -22.02
C TRP A 281 -5.89 -3.50 -21.44
N ALA A 282 -4.91 -3.94 -22.22
CA ALA A 282 -3.59 -4.34 -21.72
C ALA A 282 -2.61 -3.16 -21.53
N TRP A 283 -2.76 -2.08 -22.31
CA TRP A 283 -1.83 -0.94 -22.28
C TRP A 283 -1.73 -0.25 -20.92
N PRO A 284 -2.83 0.01 -20.19
CA PRO A 284 -2.76 0.55 -18.83
C PRO A 284 -1.94 -0.32 -17.86
N PHE A 285 -2.00 -1.64 -18.00
CA PHE A 285 -1.24 -2.56 -17.14
C PHE A 285 0.26 -2.52 -17.43
N PHE A 286 0.67 -2.37 -18.69
CA PHE A 286 2.09 -2.16 -19.02
C PHE A 286 2.61 -0.84 -18.42
N GLY A 287 1.82 0.24 -18.52
CA GLY A 287 2.16 1.52 -17.89
C GLY A 287 2.30 1.40 -16.37
N ALA A 288 1.36 0.73 -15.71
CA ALA A 288 1.41 0.48 -14.28
C ALA A 288 2.58 -0.42 -13.87
N ALA A 289 2.90 -1.45 -14.67
CA ALA A 289 4.05 -2.33 -14.45
C ALA A 289 5.37 -1.54 -14.51
N CYS A 290 5.53 -0.65 -15.49
CA CYS A 290 6.70 0.22 -15.59
C CYS A 290 6.80 1.17 -14.38
N ALA A 291 5.70 1.81 -13.99
CA ALA A 291 5.66 2.72 -12.85
C ALA A 291 6.00 1.99 -11.53
N ALA A 292 5.48 0.78 -11.35
CA ALA A 292 5.77 -0.08 -10.21
C ALA A 292 7.24 -0.53 -10.19
N ALA A 293 7.79 -0.97 -11.34
CA ALA A 293 9.19 -1.41 -11.45
C ALA A 293 10.19 -0.27 -11.15
N LEU A 294 9.94 0.93 -11.69
CA LEU A 294 10.76 2.11 -11.40
C LEU A 294 10.72 2.48 -9.92
N SER A 295 9.54 2.44 -9.31
CA SER A 295 9.38 2.70 -7.88
C SER A 295 10.04 1.65 -7.00
N ALA A 296 10.02 0.37 -7.40
CA ALA A 296 10.69 -0.70 -6.69
C ALA A 296 12.21 -0.48 -6.64
N ALA A 297 12.82 -0.10 -7.78
CA ALA A 297 14.24 0.23 -7.84
C ALA A 297 14.58 1.44 -6.94
N LEU A 298 13.74 2.48 -6.97
CA LEU A 298 13.89 3.67 -6.13
C LEU A 298 13.81 3.32 -4.63
N PHE A 299 12.77 2.60 -4.20
CA PHE A 299 12.57 2.25 -2.80
C PHE A 299 13.60 1.24 -2.31
N TRP A 300 14.11 0.36 -3.18
CA TRP A 300 15.21 -0.55 -2.85
C TRP A 300 16.48 0.21 -2.50
N THR A 301 16.81 1.24 -3.27
CA THR A 301 17.97 2.11 -2.96
C THR A 301 17.74 2.95 -1.70
N LEU A 302 16.53 3.49 -1.50
CA LEU A 302 16.17 4.23 -0.29
C LEU A 302 16.24 3.36 0.97
N GLY A 303 15.80 2.10 0.88
CA GLY A 303 15.88 1.11 1.96
C GLY A 303 17.33 0.80 2.38
N ARG A 304 18.31 0.95 1.47
CA ARG A 304 19.73 0.85 1.84
C ARG A 304 20.19 2.02 2.73
N PHE A 305 19.66 3.22 2.51
CA PHE A 305 19.98 4.39 3.34
C PHE A 305 19.33 4.30 4.73
N LEU A 306 18.08 3.85 4.81
CA LEU A 306 17.38 3.68 6.09
C LEU A 306 18.07 2.67 7.03
N GLY A 307 18.68 1.61 6.48
CA GLY A 307 19.39 0.60 7.27
C GLY A 307 20.72 1.04 7.86
N ARG A 308 21.36 2.07 7.28
CA ARG A 308 22.68 2.53 7.72
C ARG A 308 22.62 3.23 9.08
N ASP A 309 21.47 3.80 9.44
CA ASP A 309 21.23 4.47 10.72
C ASP A 309 21.05 3.48 11.89
N GLU A 310 20.61 2.24 11.63
CA GLU A 310 20.48 1.18 12.64
C GLU A 310 21.84 0.51 12.93
N ASP A 311 22.62 0.20 11.89
CA ASP A 311 23.94 -0.41 12.02
C ASP A 311 24.93 0.50 12.79
N VAL A 312 24.82 1.83 12.61
CA VAL A 312 25.62 2.83 13.34
C VAL A 312 25.19 2.94 14.82
N ARG A 313 23.91 2.76 15.14
CA ARG A 313 23.42 2.71 16.53
C ARG A 313 23.78 1.40 17.22
N ALA A 314 23.67 0.27 16.52
CA ALA A 314 24.02 -1.05 17.06
C ALA A 314 25.53 -1.23 17.27
N GLY A 315 26.38 -0.56 16.48
CA GLY A 315 27.85 -0.53 16.65
C GLY A 315 28.38 0.57 17.58
N GLY A 316 27.52 1.38 18.20
CA GLY A 316 27.85 2.60 18.93
C GLY A 316 28.46 2.45 20.33
N GLY A 317 29.15 1.33 20.63
CA GLY A 317 29.91 1.14 21.87
C GLY A 317 31.36 1.66 21.82
N GLY A 318 31.80 2.23 20.70
CA GLY A 318 33.17 2.74 20.51
C GLY A 318 33.25 4.27 20.62
N ARG A 319 34.33 4.77 21.24
CA ARG A 319 34.68 6.19 21.47
C ARG A 319 34.41 7.17 20.31
N GLY A 320 34.29 6.71 19.07
CA GLY A 320 33.94 7.54 17.89
C GLY A 320 32.49 8.02 17.83
N GLY A 321 31.56 7.35 18.52
CA GLY A 321 30.14 7.77 18.58
C GLY A 321 29.92 9.06 19.37
N ARG A 322 30.80 9.38 20.33
CA ARG A 322 30.71 10.62 21.11
C ARG A 322 31.07 11.85 20.29
N ALA A 323 32.04 11.76 19.39
CA ALA A 323 32.50 12.91 18.60
C ALA A 323 31.46 13.41 17.58
N PHE A 324 30.60 12.53 17.04
CA PHE A 324 29.52 12.94 16.13
C PHE A 324 28.31 13.51 16.89
N VAL A 325 28.00 12.97 18.07
CA VAL A 325 26.94 13.50 18.95
C VAL A 325 27.31 14.89 19.46
N GLU A 326 28.57 15.09 19.83
CA GLU A 326 29.12 16.36 20.33
C GLU A 326 29.16 17.48 19.26
N LEU A 327 29.20 17.12 17.97
CA LEU A 327 29.08 18.06 16.84
C LEU A 327 27.63 18.51 16.56
N THR A 328 26.64 17.72 16.97
CA THR A 328 25.20 18.08 16.85
C THR A 328 24.63 18.85 18.04
N GLU A 329 25.34 18.91 19.18
CA GLU A 329 24.87 19.58 20.41
C GLU A 329 25.30 21.05 20.57
N ARG A 330 25.96 21.67 19.58
CA ARG A 330 26.22 23.12 19.61
C ARG A 330 25.04 23.94 19.09
N ARG A 331 23.98 24.06 19.91
CA ARG A 331 23.00 25.18 19.87
C ARG A 331 22.78 25.68 21.30
N PRO A 332 22.57 27.00 21.50
CA PRO A 332 22.70 27.64 22.81
C PRO A 332 21.57 27.27 23.77
N SER A 333 21.89 27.36 25.06
CA SER A 333 21.12 27.01 26.26
C SER A 333 19.63 27.39 26.19
N ALA A 334 18.78 26.37 26.34
CA ALA A 334 17.33 26.49 26.49
C ALA A 334 16.90 26.76 27.95
N GLU A 335 17.68 27.55 28.70
CA GLU A 335 17.32 27.93 30.08
C GLU A 335 16.14 28.92 30.20
N PRO A 336 15.78 29.77 29.21
CA PRO A 336 14.59 30.61 29.37
C PRO A 336 13.26 29.89 29.07
N VAL A 337 13.29 28.71 28.43
CA VAL A 337 12.06 27.97 28.04
C VAL A 337 11.55 27.10 29.19
N LEU A 338 12.45 26.55 30.01
CA LEU A 338 12.08 25.78 31.20
C LEU A 338 11.47 26.67 32.30
N ALA A 339 11.78 27.97 32.30
CA ALA A 339 11.19 28.95 33.21
C ALA A 339 9.77 29.39 32.77
N ALA A 340 9.51 29.44 31.46
CA ALA A 340 8.17 29.73 30.93
C ALA A 340 7.21 28.53 31.11
N ALA A 341 7.70 27.30 30.92
CA ALA A 341 6.90 26.09 31.12
C ALA A 341 6.47 25.88 32.59
N ARG A 342 7.31 26.26 33.57
CA ARG A 342 6.97 26.19 35.00
C ARG A 342 5.99 27.28 35.45
N ALA A 343 5.85 28.38 34.69
CA ALA A 343 4.90 29.44 34.98
C ALA A 343 3.47 29.10 34.49
N GLU A 344 3.34 28.31 33.42
CA GLU A 344 2.04 27.79 32.95
C GLU A 344 1.52 26.62 33.83
N GLU A 345 2.40 25.74 34.31
CA GLU A 345 2.01 24.59 35.15
C GLU A 345 1.48 25.01 36.56
N ALA A 346 1.91 26.15 37.08
CA ALA A 346 1.39 26.71 38.35
C ALA A 346 0.03 27.42 38.19
N ALA A 347 -0.30 27.89 36.99
CA ALA A 347 -1.60 28.52 36.71
C ALA A 347 -2.72 27.48 36.53
N GLU A 348 -2.42 26.33 35.92
CA GLU A 348 -3.40 25.28 35.64
C GLU A 348 -3.71 24.39 36.88
N ALA A 349 -2.75 24.23 37.80
CA ALA A 349 -2.96 23.52 39.07
C ALA A 349 -3.87 24.28 40.06
N THR A 350 -4.00 25.60 39.90
CA THR A 350 -4.82 26.45 40.78
C THR A 350 -6.30 26.44 40.36
N GLU A 351 -6.60 26.16 39.09
CA GLU A 351 -7.98 26.11 38.58
C GLU A 351 -8.66 24.74 38.82
N ILE A 352 -7.88 23.66 38.85
CA ILE A 352 -8.38 22.30 39.12
C ILE A 352 -8.66 22.08 40.63
N GLY A 353 -7.82 22.64 41.51
CA GLY A 353 -8.03 22.56 42.96
C GLY A 353 -9.23 23.36 43.50
N LEU A 354 -9.66 24.42 42.81
CA LEU A 354 -10.80 25.25 43.22
C LEU A 354 -12.16 24.63 42.83
N VAL A 355 -12.16 23.75 41.82
CA VAL A 355 -13.36 23.03 41.36
C VAL A 355 -13.67 21.82 42.26
N GLU A 356 -12.65 21.11 42.74
CA GLU A 356 -12.85 19.97 43.65
C GLU A 356 -13.22 20.40 45.09
N ALA A 357 -12.75 21.56 45.57
CA ALA A 357 -13.11 22.07 46.90
C ALA A 357 -14.58 22.57 47.02
N LYS A 358 -15.29 22.75 45.90
CA LYS A 358 -16.69 23.25 45.88
C LYS A 358 -17.75 22.16 45.67
N ALA A 359 -17.33 20.92 45.39
CA ALA A 359 -18.23 19.79 45.15
C ALA A 359 -18.50 18.92 46.41
N SER A 360 -17.72 19.05 47.47
CA SER A 360 -17.92 18.30 48.73
C SER A 360 -18.13 19.25 49.91
N GLY A 361 -19.37 19.71 50.10
CA GLY A 361 -19.77 20.29 51.37
C GLY A 361 -19.83 19.20 52.44
N SER A 362 -18.83 19.10 53.31
CA SER A 362 -18.97 18.64 54.71
C SER A 362 -17.61 18.62 55.42
N THR A 363 -17.64 19.18 56.62
CA THR A 363 -16.57 19.31 57.62
C THR A 363 -16.24 17.99 58.34
N GLY A 364 -14.95 17.75 58.60
CA GLY A 364 -14.46 17.16 59.87
C GLY A 364 -13.95 15.70 59.88
N GLY A 365 -12.71 15.53 60.39
CA GLY A 365 -12.19 14.33 61.08
C GLY A 365 -11.57 13.23 60.19
N ALA A 366 -10.27 13.25 59.89
CA ALA A 366 -9.16 12.71 60.70
C ALA A 366 -9.02 11.17 60.68
N SER A 367 -8.09 10.72 59.82
CA SER A 367 -7.12 9.61 60.01
C SER A 367 -7.61 8.29 60.61
N ASP A 368 -8.04 7.35 59.74
CA ASP A 368 -7.77 5.88 59.86
C ASP A 368 -8.45 5.02 58.77
N GLY A 369 -9.24 5.62 57.86
CA GLY A 369 -9.99 4.86 56.83
C GLY A 369 -9.31 4.68 55.45
N THR A 370 -8.24 5.41 55.14
CA THR A 370 -7.68 5.43 53.77
C THR A 370 -6.95 4.15 53.38
N ALA A 371 -6.29 3.48 54.32
CA ALA A 371 -5.63 2.20 54.06
C ALA A 371 -6.63 1.02 53.89
N ALA A 372 -7.78 1.08 54.55
CA ALA A 372 -8.84 0.07 54.42
C ALA A 372 -9.61 0.21 53.09
N VAL A 373 -9.77 1.45 52.60
CA VAL A 373 -10.42 1.74 51.31
C VAL A 373 -9.52 1.41 50.12
N GLU A 374 -8.21 1.66 50.20
CA GLU A 374 -7.25 1.21 49.16
C GLU A 374 -7.11 -0.32 49.10
N ALA A 375 -7.18 -1.00 50.24
CA ALA A 375 -7.17 -2.46 50.30
C ALA A 375 -8.45 -3.10 49.72
N GLU A 376 -9.61 -2.46 49.90
CA GLU A 376 -10.88 -2.90 49.33
C GLU A 376 -10.98 -2.58 47.82
N GLN A 377 -10.49 -1.42 47.37
CA GLN A 377 -10.38 -1.10 45.93
C GLN A 377 -9.43 -2.04 45.18
N GLN A 378 -8.32 -2.46 45.80
CA GLN A 378 -7.43 -3.48 45.22
C GLN A 378 -8.02 -4.89 45.25
N ARG A 379 -8.88 -5.23 46.22
CA ARG A 379 -9.65 -6.49 46.24
C ARG A 379 -10.75 -6.51 45.18
N VAL A 380 -11.46 -5.41 44.94
CA VAL A 380 -12.48 -5.31 43.87
C VAL A 380 -11.83 -5.33 42.47
N ALA A 381 -10.67 -4.70 42.27
CA ALA A 381 -9.91 -4.78 41.01
C ALA A 381 -9.31 -6.17 40.72
N ARG A 382 -9.21 -7.03 41.74
CA ARG A 382 -8.81 -8.44 41.62
C ARG A 382 -9.99 -9.42 41.60
N GLY A 383 -11.17 -9.02 42.10
CA GLY A 383 -12.36 -9.86 42.27
C GLY A 383 -13.48 -9.66 41.24
N GLY A 384 -13.42 -8.65 40.39
CA GLY A 384 -14.34 -8.53 39.25
C GLY A 384 -13.97 -9.55 38.17
N ASP A 385 -14.93 -10.40 37.79
CA ASP A 385 -14.85 -11.47 36.79
C ASP A 385 -14.06 -11.08 35.52
N LYS A 386 -12.73 -11.21 35.60
CA LYS A 386 -11.83 -10.96 34.46
C LYS A 386 -12.11 -11.97 33.36
N SER A 387 -12.61 -13.15 33.68
CA SER A 387 -13.01 -14.19 32.73
C SER A 387 -14.22 -13.77 31.91
N GLY A 388 -15.25 -13.19 32.53
CA GLY A 388 -16.43 -12.65 31.86
C GLY A 388 -16.13 -11.39 31.03
N ALA A 389 -15.29 -10.48 31.51
CA ALA A 389 -14.89 -9.29 30.77
C ALA A 389 -13.91 -9.60 29.60
N GLU A 390 -12.98 -10.53 29.79
CA GLU A 390 -12.10 -11.03 28.73
C GLU A 390 -12.88 -11.88 27.71
N GLY A 391 -13.84 -12.68 28.19
CA GLY A 391 -14.80 -13.40 27.36
C GLY A 391 -15.66 -12.46 26.52
N MET A 392 -16.24 -11.43 27.13
CA MET A 392 -17.03 -10.41 26.43
C MET A 392 -16.19 -9.60 25.43
N ARG A 393 -14.93 -9.31 25.75
CA ARG A 393 -13.96 -8.70 24.81
C ARG A 393 -13.65 -9.64 23.64
N SER A 394 -13.54 -10.94 23.88
CA SER A 394 -13.33 -11.96 22.84
C SER A 394 -14.55 -12.07 21.92
N TRP A 395 -15.77 -12.08 22.47
CA TRP A 395 -17.01 -12.09 21.68
C TRP A 395 -17.21 -10.80 20.89
N LEU A 396 -16.97 -9.64 21.50
CA LEU A 396 -17.04 -8.35 20.82
C LEU A 396 -16.07 -8.30 19.64
N TYR A 397 -14.83 -8.76 19.84
CA TYR A 397 -13.86 -8.88 18.77
C TYR A 397 -14.33 -9.83 17.66
N ALA A 398 -14.88 -11.01 18.02
CA ALA A 398 -15.43 -11.95 17.05
C ALA A 398 -16.56 -11.34 16.22
N PHE A 399 -17.53 -10.65 16.85
CA PHE A 399 -18.60 -9.96 16.15
C PHE A 399 -18.08 -8.85 15.24
N LEU A 400 -17.10 -8.07 15.68
CA LEU A 400 -16.49 -7.03 14.86
C LEU A 400 -15.76 -7.61 13.63
N VAL A 401 -15.06 -8.73 13.80
CA VAL A 401 -14.38 -9.43 12.68
C VAL A 401 -15.41 -9.97 11.69
N VAL A 402 -16.48 -10.62 12.16
CA VAL A 402 -17.55 -11.12 11.29
C VAL A 402 -18.24 -9.97 10.55
N ALA A 403 -18.55 -8.87 11.24
CA ALA A 403 -19.16 -7.69 10.62
C ALA A 403 -18.27 -7.09 9.52
N GLN A 404 -16.97 -6.97 9.77
CA GLN A 404 -16.01 -6.49 8.76
C GLN A 404 -15.86 -7.48 7.61
N ALA A 405 -15.83 -8.78 7.87
CA ALA A 405 -15.79 -9.80 6.83
C ALA A 405 -17.01 -9.73 5.92
N MET A 406 -18.22 -9.58 6.47
CA MET A 406 -19.44 -9.42 5.68
C MET A 406 -19.44 -8.12 4.86
N ASN A 407 -18.94 -7.02 5.43
CA ASN A 407 -18.81 -5.75 4.72
C ASN A 407 -17.85 -5.87 3.53
N VAL A 408 -16.65 -6.43 3.75
CA VAL A 408 -15.65 -6.63 2.69
C VAL A 408 -16.15 -7.60 1.63
N PHE A 409 -16.87 -8.67 2.02
CA PHE A 409 -17.50 -9.59 1.09
C PHE A 409 -18.50 -8.88 0.18
N GLY A 410 -19.39 -8.04 0.72
CA GLY A 410 -20.35 -7.28 -0.07
C GLY A 410 -19.67 -6.34 -1.08
N VAL A 411 -18.63 -5.63 -0.64
CA VAL A 411 -17.86 -4.74 -1.53
C VAL A 411 -17.12 -5.53 -2.62
N ALA A 412 -16.46 -6.63 -2.27
CA ALA A 412 -15.73 -7.49 -3.20
C ALA A 412 -16.64 -8.21 -4.21
N ALA A 413 -17.90 -8.49 -3.85
CA ALA A 413 -18.87 -9.07 -4.76
C ALA A 413 -19.45 -8.06 -5.77
N VAL A 414 -19.60 -6.79 -5.37
CA VAL A 414 -20.29 -5.78 -6.19
C VAL A 414 -19.32 -4.93 -7.02
N VAL A 415 -18.28 -4.38 -6.39
CA VAL A 415 -17.40 -3.37 -7.02
C VAL A 415 -16.72 -3.88 -8.30
N PRO A 416 -16.16 -5.11 -8.34
CA PRO A 416 -15.49 -5.60 -9.54
C PRO A 416 -16.39 -5.71 -10.77
N PHE A 417 -17.69 -5.98 -10.55
CA PHE A 417 -18.67 -6.17 -11.61
C PHE A 417 -19.47 -4.91 -11.92
N LEU A 418 -19.26 -3.82 -11.19
CA LEU A 418 -20.05 -2.60 -11.34
C LEU A 418 -20.00 -2.01 -12.76
N PRO A 419 -18.84 -1.90 -13.44
CA PRO A 419 -18.80 -1.45 -14.84
C PRO A 419 -19.58 -2.38 -15.77
N LEU A 420 -19.51 -3.69 -15.53
CA LEU A 420 -20.22 -4.70 -16.31
C LEU A 420 -21.73 -4.56 -16.13
N VAL A 421 -22.20 -4.36 -14.90
CA VAL A 421 -23.62 -4.14 -14.59
C VAL A 421 -24.13 -2.86 -15.25
N VAL A 422 -23.36 -1.78 -15.23
CA VAL A 422 -23.72 -0.52 -15.90
C VAL A 422 -23.81 -0.74 -17.43
N GLN A 423 -22.84 -1.45 -18.00
CA GLN A 423 -22.83 -1.79 -19.42
C GLN A 423 -24.06 -2.62 -19.83
N THR A 424 -24.39 -3.68 -19.07
CA THR A 424 -25.50 -4.57 -19.42
C THR A 424 -26.87 -3.96 -19.14
N SER A 425 -27.01 -3.16 -18.08
CA SER A 425 -28.30 -2.59 -17.68
C SER A 425 -28.69 -1.36 -18.51
N PHE A 426 -27.71 -0.54 -18.90
CA PHE A 426 -27.96 0.72 -19.61
C PHE A 426 -27.52 0.69 -21.09
N GLY A 427 -26.96 -0.43 -21.57
CA GLY A 427 -26.51 -0.55 -22.97
C GLY A 427 -25.41 0.42 -23.36
N VAL A 428 -24.66 0.95 -22.38
CA VAL A 428 -23.58 1.90 -22.62
C VAL A 428 -22.25 1.18 -22.86
N PRO A 429 -21.34 1.75 -23.67
CA PRO A 429 -20.04 1.13 -23.92
C PRO A 429 -19.16 0.93 -22.67
N ALA A 430 -18.20 0.02 -22.76
CA ALA A 430 -17.29 -0.34 -21.66
C ALA A 430 -16.40 0.84 -21.20
N SER A 431 -15.99 1.72 -22.12
CA SER A 431 -15.22 2.93 -21.81
C SER A 431 -16.07 3.91 -21.00
N ARG A 432 -17.29 4.24 -21.46
CA ARG A 432 -18.23 5.15 -20.77
C ARG A 432 -18.64 4.61 -19.41
N SER A 433 -18.93 3.31 -19.32
CA SER A 433 -19.24 2.65 -18.05
C SER A 433 -18.09 2.84 -17.05
N SER A 434 -16.87 2.52 -17.47
CA SER A 434 -15.68 2.66 -16.60
C SER A 434 -15.44 4.12 -16.20
N LEU A 435 -15.60 5.08 -17.12
CA LEU A 435 -15.47 6.52 -16.83
C LEU A 435 -16.51 6.99 -15.80
N LEU A 436 -17.78 6.58 -15.96
CA LEU A 436 -18.85 6.93 -15.02
C LEU A 436 -18.60 6.38 -13.62
N VAL A 437 -18.18 5.11 -13.54
CA VAL A 437 -17.84 4.47 -12.26
C VAL A 437 -16.66 5.18 -11.60
N GLY A 438 -15.59 5.46 -12.35
CA GLY A 438 -14.43 6.20 -11.83
C GLY A 438 -14.77 7.61 -11.34
N ALA A 439 -15.59 8.34 -12.09
CA ALA A 439 -16.05 9.68 -11.73
C ALA A 439 -16.95 9.70 -10.49
N ALA A 440 -17.80 8.69 -10.32
CA ALA A 440 -18.70 8.57 -9.17
C ALA A 440 -17.99 8.07 -7.89
N LEU A 441 -16.91 7.29 -8.03
CA LEU A 441 -16.26 6.63 -6.91
C LEU A 441 -15.51 7.59 -5.98
N VAL A 442 -14.80 8.60 -6.50
CA VAL A 442 -14.06 9.57 -5.67
C VAL A 442 -14.98 10.39 -4.78
N PRO A 443 -16.05 11.03 -5.31
CA PRO A 443 -16.98 11.78 -4.48
C PRO A 443 -17.66 10.88 -3.45
N ALA A 444 -18.08 9.66 -3.84
CA ALA A 444 -18.71 8.72 -2.92
C ALA A 444 -17.77 8.34 -1.75
N ALA A 445 -16.52 8.01 -2.04
CA ALA A 445 -15.53 7.67 -1.02
C ALA A 445 -15.20 8.86 -0.10
N ALA A 446 -15.08 10.06 -0.66
CA ALA A 446 -14.83 11.29 0.10
C ALA A 446 -16.01 11.63 1.02
N ILE A 447 -17.23 11.61 0.50
CA ILE A 447 -18.45 11.88 1.26
C ILE A 447 -18.61 10.85 2.38
N GLY A 448 -18.45 9.56 2.08
CA GLY A 448 -18.53 8.49 3.09
C GLY A 448 -17.50 8.64 4.21
N SER A 449 -16.25 8.97 3.86
CA SER A 449 -15.18 9.17 4.85
C SER A 449 -15.43 10.39 5.74
N VAL A 450 -15.88 11.50 5.15
CA VAL A 450 -16.18 12.74 5.90
C VAL A 450 -17.41 12.55 6.79
N LEU A 451 -18.48 11.97 6.27
CA LEU A 451 -19.69 11.68 7.06
C LEU A 451 -19.39 10.74 8.21
N GLY A 452 -18.60 9.67 7.99
CA GLY A 452 -18.17 8.76 9.05
C GLY A 452 -17.40 9.48 10.16
N GLY A 453 -16.43 10.32 9.80
CA GLY A 453 -15.67 11.11 10.77
C GLY A 453 -16.53 12.14 11.53
N LEU A 454 -17.45 12.80 10.84
CA LEU A 454 -18.39 13.75 11.46
C LEU A 454 -19.35 13.05 12.43
N LEU A 455 -19.82 11.85 12.08
CA LEU A 455 -20.71 11.04 12.92
C LEU A 455 -20.02 10.70 14.25
N VAL A 456 -18.80 10.15 14.17
CA VAL A 456 -18.00 9.82 15.36
C VAL A 456 -17.77 11.05 16.24
N LYS A 457 -17.39 12.18 15.62
CA LYS A 457 -17.20 13.46 16.35
C LYS A 457 -18.48 13.97 17.00
N ARG A 458 -19.62 13.84 16.32
CA ARG A 458 -20.91 14.36 16.80
C ARG A 458 -21.46 13.58 18.00
N PHE A 459 -21.21 12.26 18.03
CA PHE A 459 -21.69 11.37 19.08
C PHE A 459 -20.64 11.04 20.14
N ARG A 460 -19.40 11.54 20.01
CA ARG A 460 -18.27 11.22 20.92
C ARG A 460 -18.07 9.71 21.08
N MET A 461 -18.19 8.97 19.97
CA MET A 461 -17.97 7.52 19.92
C MET A 461 -16.49 7.16 19.77
#